data_AF-A0A1M7Y426-F1
#
_entry.id   AF-A0A1M7Y426-F1
#
_cell.length_a   1.000
_cell.length_b   1.000
_cell.length_c   1.000
_cell.angle_alpha   90.00
_cell.angle_beta   90.00
_cell.angle_gamma   90.00
#
_symmetry.space_group_name_H-M   'P 1'
#
loop_
_entity.id
_entity.type
_entity.pdbx_description
1 polymer ?
#
loop_
_entity_poly.entity_id
_entity_poly.type
_entity_poly.pdbx_seq_one_letter_code
_entity_poly.pdbx_strand_id
1 'polypeptide(L)'
;MRRTKVLIFVLSAVMMLSGIVRICVADDQYENEFIEHLAAGPAQYLGLNVHGRNAAEIDSALSEIYHANGLQPYWLENGRPGRRAEAIRAVLDDAASQGLEPGDYFTDLIHRYWDSKDTAGLVRLDLVLTLGMMRFVADQREGRLAVREIDPKLFASARNAEVAWRPLWKEAFAAADMKNFLDDQAPPFLQYDGLMKKLAEYRVLAALGGWPMVPDGQVLKPGMSDDRILTIRKRLQVTNELSGDGSSSVFYDGVLEKSVQSFQRQHGLQPDGVIGKQTIAAMNVPVSKRIEQIILNMERYRWLDRSILDDRLVVVNIAGFTASAGNAGKFDLTMPVVVGKEYQQTPVFNDTIKYIEFNPYWTVPPSIASKETLPKLRQNRNYLRERKMRLFNGWEADTKELDSTKINWSKVSPQQMRRYRIRQDPGPGNDLGTLKIMFPNSYNVYLHDTPQRTLFAKDRRAFSHGCIRLGKPVEMASWLLGGPQAGWSVEKIDQLIATGQRKVVVLDKPIPIHMIYRTAVVIDDTITFYEDIYGRDLLISKALFRKKT
;
A
#
# COMPACT_ATOMS: atom_id res chain seq x y z
N MET A 1 -81.91 14.69 -19.03
CA MET A 1 -83.10 13.83 -18.87
C MET A 1 -83.48 13.27 -20.25
N ARG A 2 -83.76 11.96 -20.32
CA ARG A 2 -84.07 11.13 -21.51
C ARG A 2 -82.86 10.77 -22.37
N ARG A 3 -82.27 9.57 -22.15
CA ARG A 3 -82.70 8.22 -22.61
C ARG A 3 -82.36 8.02 -24.10
N THR A 4 -81.85 6.91 -24.66
CA THR A 4 -81.52 5.53 -24.23
C THR A 4 -81.23 4.75 -25.53
N LYS A 5 -80.12 3.97 -25.63
CA LYS A 5 -79.96 2.70 -26.42
C LYS A 5 -80.07 2.81 -27.98
N VAL A 6 -79.53 1.94 -28.88
CA VAL A 6 -78.94 0.59 -28.86
C VAL A 6 -78.38 0.24 -30.26
N LEU A 7 -77.35 -0.62 -30.29
CA LEU A 7 -76.85 -1.62 -31.28
C LEU A 7 -76.81 -1.41 -32.82
N ILE A 8 -75.59 -1.72 -33.33
CA ILE A 8 -75.18 -2.65 -34.41
C ILE A 8 -75.44 -2.26 -35.88
N PHE A 9 -74.34 -2.11 -36.64
CA PHE A 9 -74.15 -2.80 -37.92
C PHE A 9 -72.66 -3.12 -38.16
N VAL A 10 -72.43 -4.31 -38.73
CA VAL A 10 -71.17 -5.04 -38.96
C VAL A 10 -70.64 -4.76 -40.38
N LEU A 11 -69.40 -5.23 -40.65
CA LEU A 11 -68.61 -5.28 -41.91
C LEU A 11 -67.74 -4.03 -42.13
N SER A 12 -66.41 -4.07 -42.25
CA SER A 12 -65.47 -4.98 -42.93
C SER A 12 -64.06 -4.58 -42.40
N ALA A 13 -62.95 -5.31 -42.43
CA ALA A 13 -62.49 -6.40 -43.24
C ALA A 13 -61.34 -7.11 -42.49
N VAL A 14 -61.25 -8.41 -42.68
CA VAL A 14 -60.08 -9.24 -42.37
C VAL A 14 -59.01 -8.94 -43.42
N MET A 15 -57.83 -8.50 -42.99
CA MET A 15 -56.59 -8.76 -43.72
C MET A 15 -55.49 -9.15 -42.75
N MET A 16 -55.03 -10.37 -42.96
CA MET A 16 -53.87 -11.06 -42.42
C MET A 16 -52.79 -10.18 -41.81
N LEU A 17 -52.52 -10.41 -40.52
CA LEU A 17 -51.17 -10.50 -40.02
C LEU A 17 -51.08 -11.78 -39.19
N SER A 18 -50.68 -12.84 -39.89
CA SER A 18 -50.01 -14.00 -39.32
C SER A 18 -48.68 -13.57 -38.71
N GLY A 19 -48.75 -12.79 -37.63
CA GLY A 19 -47.68 -12.66 -36.66
C GLY A 19 -47.81 -13.83 -35.72
N ILE A 20 -46.96 -14.83 -35.89
CA ILE A 20 -46.75 -15.94 -34.98
C ILE A 20 -46.68 -15.35 -33.55
N VAL A 21 -47.77 -15.52 -32.79
CA VAL A 21 -47.67 -15.48 -31.33
C VAL A 21 -46.89 -16.73 -30.99
N ARG A 22 -45.56 -16.63 -30.98
CA ARG A 22 -44.76 -17.47 -30.11
C ARG A 22 -45.19 -17.06 -28.72
N ILE A 23 -46.18 -17.75 -28.19
CA ILE A 23 -46.25 -18.01 -26.76
C ILE A 23 -44.97 -18.81 -26.51
N CYS A 24 -43.86 -18.09 -26.30
CA CYS A 24 -42.76 -18.67 -25.55
C CYS A 24 -43.39 -18.93 -24.19
N VAL A 25 -43.76 -20.18 -23.94
CA VAL A 25 -43.76 -20.69 -22.58
C VAL A 25 -42.32 -20.47 -22.12
N ALA A 26 -42.07 -19.34 -21.48
CA ALA A 26 -40.84 -19.17 -20.74
C ALA A 26 -40.84 -20.32 -19.72
N ASP A 27 -39.71 -20.98 -19.60
CA ASP A 27 -39.55 -22.09 -18.67
C ASP A 27 -39.65 -21.50 -17.26
N ASP A 28 -40.87 -21.49 -16.68
CA ASP A 28 -41.21 -21.05 -15.31
C ASP A 28 -40.48 -21.89 -14.23
N GLN A 29 -39.62 -22.81 -14.64
CA GLN A 29 -38.95 -23.79 -13.78
C GLN A 29 -38.24 -23.12 -12.60
N TYR A 30 -37.57 -21.98 -12.80
CA TYR A 30 -36.73 -21.33 -11.77
C TYR A 30 -37.40 -20.15 -11.06
N GLU A 31 -38.48 -19.60 -11.61
CA GLU A 31 -39.03 -18.31 -11.16
C GLU A 31 -39.46 -18.33 -9.70
N ASN A 32 -40.25 -19.33 -9.31
CA ASN A 32 -40.74 -19.47 -7.93
C ASN A 32 -39.60 -19.64 -6.92
N GLU A 33 -38.57 -20.41 -7.27
CA GLU A 33 -37.40 -20.65 -6.42
C GLU A 33 -36.57 -19.37 -6.25
N PHE A 34 -36.41 -18.57 -7.31
CA PHE A 34 -35.75 -17.26 -7.19
C PHE A 34 -36.56 -16.29 -6.33
N ILE A 35 -37.89 -16.23 -6.49
CA ILE A 35 -38.75 -15.38 -5.64
C ILE A 35 -38.59 -15.76 -4.17
N GLU A 36 -38.69 -17.06 -3.85
CA GLU A 36 -38.55 -17.55 -2.49
C GLU A 36 -37.18 -17.22 -1.90
N HIS A 37 -36.10 -17.51 -2.64
CA HIS A 37 -34.74 -17.32 -2.14
C HIS A 37 -34.31 -15.87 -2.06
N LEU A 38 -34.73 -15.00 -2.99
CA LEU A 38 -34.46 -13.57 -2.91
C LEU A 38 -35.26 -12.92 -1.76
N ALA A 39 -36.51 -13.33 -1.54
CA ALA A 39 -37.32 -12.84 -0.42
C ALA A 39 -36.73 -13.22 0.95
N ALA A 40 -35.97 -14.31 1.03
CA ALA A 40 -35.28 -14.73 2.24
C ALA A 40 -34.07 -13.85 2.63
N GLY A 41 -33.63 -12.93 1.76
CA GLY A 41 -32.47 -12.09 2.01
C GLY A 41 -31.18 -12.91 2.16
N PRO A 42 -30.67 -13.54 1.08
CA PRO A 42 -29.58 -14.50 1.17
C PRO A 42 -28.28 -13.90 1.73
N ALA A 43 -27.96 -12.65 1.42
CA ALA A 43 -26.82 -11.96 2.01
C ALA A 43 -27.03 -11.75 3.51
N GLN A 44 -28.25 -11.40 3.95
CA GLN A 44 -28.58 -11.22 5.37
C GLN A 44 -28.51 -12.54 6.14
N TYR A 45 -29.07 -13.61 5.56
CA TYR A 45 -28.96 -14.96 6.10
C TYR A 45 -27.50 -15.42 6.21
N LEU A 46 -26.66 -15.10 5.21
CA LEU A 46 -25.23 -15.43 5.20
C LEU A 46 -24.37 -14.45 6.03
N GLY A 47 -24.97 -13.41 6.63
CA GLY A 47 -24.24 -12.39 7.39
C GLY A 47 -23.20 -11.64 6.57
N LEU A 48 -23.43 -11.50 5.26
CA LEU A 48 -22.49 -10.88 4.33
C LEU A 48 -22.45 -9.37 4.55
N ASN A 49 -21.25 -8.85 4.81
CA ASN A 49 -20.97 -7.42 4.84
C ASN A 49 -19.73 -7.19 3.99
N VAL A 50 -19.82 -6.27 3.01
CA VAL A 50 -18.73 -6.01 2.06
C VAL A 50 -18.55 -4.51 1.93
N HIS A 51 -17.37 -4.01 2.29
CA HIS A 51 -16.92 -2.61 2.09
C HIS A 51 -17.94 -1.55 2.52
N GLY A 52 -18.44 -1.67 3.75
CA GLY A 52 -19.40 -0.70 4.32
C GLY A 52 -20.85 -0.90 3.90
N ARG A 53 -21.13 -1.81 2.95
CA ARG A 53 -22.47 -2.26 2.61
C ARG A 53 -22.91 -3.34 3.58
N ASN A 54 -24.05 -3.10 4.23
CA ASN A 54 -24.70 -4.12 5.02
C ASN A 54 -25.42 -5.11 4.09
N ALA A 55 -25.76 -6.26 4.64
CA ALA A 55 -26.40 -7.34 3.90
C ALA A 55 -27.69 -6.92 3.15
N ALA A 56 -28.50 -6.02 3.72
CA ALA A 56 -29.76 -5.60 3.10
C ALA A 56 -29.55 -4.83 1.79
N GLU A 57 -28.49 -4.04 1.69
CA GLU A 57 -28.14 -3.35 0.44
C GLU A 57 -27.66 -4.33 -0.63
N ILE A 58 -26.95 -5.39 -0.23
CA ILE A 58 -26.53 -6.47 -1.13
C ILE A 58 -27.76 -7.26 -1.61
N ASP A 59 -28.69 -7.60 -0.71
CA ASP A 59 -29.94 -8.30 -1.06
C ASP A 59 -30.81 -7.48 -2.00
N SER A 60 -30.94 -6.16 -1.75
CA SER A 60 -31.63 -5.25 -2.66
C SER A 60 -31.00 -5.24 -4.04
N ALA A 61 -29.66 -5.27 -4.11
CA ALA A 61 -28.97 -5.37 -5.37
C ALA A 61 -29.28 -6.71 -6.05
N LEU A 62 -29.07 -7.84 -5.38
CA LEU A 62 -29.35 -9.18 -5.94
C LEU A 62 -30.76 -9.28 -6.51
N SER A 63 -31.76 -8.80 -5.77
CA SER A 63 -33.16 -8.77 -6.23
C SER A 63 -33.26 -8.07 -7.58
N GLU A 64 -32.71 -6.87 -7.71
CA GLU A 64 -32.73 -6.12 -8.96
C GLU A 64 -32.01 -6.83 -10.13
N ILE A 65 -30.91 -7.56 -9.90
CA ILE A 65 -30.24 -8.35 -10.96
C ILE A 65 -31.21 -9.34 -11.55
N TYR A 66 -31.73 -10.21 -10.70
CA TYR A 66 -32.48 -11.38 -11.14
C TYR A 66 -33.86 -10.97 -11.66
N HIS A 67 -34.48 -9.94 -11.10
CA HIS A 67 -35.68 -9.35 -11.69
C HIS A 67 -35.41 -8.77 -13.08
N ALA A 68 -34.26 -8.12 -13.31
CA ALA A 68 -33.89 -7.62 -14.64
C ALA A 68 -33.62 -8.74 -15.67
N ASN A 69 -33.35 -9.98 -15.21
CA ASN A 69 -33.16 -11.16 -16.06
C ASN A 69 -34.40 -12.03 -16.21
N GLY A 70 -35.58 -11.56 -15.77
CA GLY A 70 -36.79 -12.38 -15.76
C GLY A 70 -36.70 -13.61 -14.85
N LEU A 71 -35.94 -13.51 -13.75
CA LEU A 71 -35.76 -14.55 -12.74
C LEU A 71 -35.24 -15.87 -13.32
N GLN A 72 -34.32 -15.77 -14.28
CA GLN A 72 -33.59 -16.88 -14.88
C GLN A 72 -32.16 -16.95 -14.36
N PRO A 73 -31.57 -18.15 -14.24
CA PRO A 73 -30.19 -18.33 -13.80
C PRO A 73 -29.20 -17.75 -14.83
N TYR A 74 -28.08 -17.23 -14.34
CA TYR A 74 -27.03 -16.63 -15.19
C TYR A 74 -25.88 -17.58 -15.49
N TRP A 75 -25.65 -18.56 -14.61
CA TRP A 75 -24.45 -19.38 -14.64
C TRP A 75 -24.73 -20.83 -15.05
N LEU A 76 -25.99 -21.16 -15.34
CA LEU A 76 -26.43 -22.49 -15.72
C LEU A 76 -26.61 -22.62 -17.23
N GLU A 77 -26.21 -23.77 -17.76
CA GLU A 77 -26.40 -24.16 -19.17
C GLU A 77 -26.99 -25.57 -19.20
N ASN A 78 -28.21 -25.73 -19.73
CA ASN A 78 -28.92 -27.01 -19.79
C ASN A 78 -29.10 -27.69 -18.41
N GLY A 79 -29.52 -26.93 -17.39
CA GLY A 79 -29.82 -27.46 -16.05
C GLY A 79 -28.61 -27.89 -15.22
N ARG A 80 -27.41 -27.39 -15.54
CA ARG A 80 -26.15 -27.64 -14.82
C ARG A 80 -25.22 -26.44 -14.91
N PRO A 81 -24.17 -26.34 -14.08
CA PRO A 81 -23.18 -25.27 -14.19
C PRO A 81 -22.56 -25.20 -15.60
N GLY A 82 -22.57 -24.02 -16.20
CA GLY A 82 -21.95 -23.75 -17.49
C GLY A 82 -20.48 -23.36 -17.38
N ARG A 83 -19.85 -23.00 -18.51
CA ARG A 83 -18.41 -22.64 -18.53
C ARG A 83 -18.09 -21.41 -17.68
N ARG A 84 -19.02 -20.46 -17.59
CA ARG A 84 -18.85 -19.25 -16.76
C ARG A 84 -18.90 -19.58 -15.27
N ALA A 85 -19.76 -20.52 -14.85
CA ALA A 85 -19.79 -21.01 -13.47
C ALA A 85 -18.46 -21.68 -13.11
N GLU A 86 -17.92 -22.51 -14.00
CA GLU A 86 -16.62 -23.16 -13.81
C GLU A 86 -15.49 -22.14 -13.62
N ALA A 87 -15.47 -21.07 -14.44
CA ALA A 87 -14.50 -20.00 -14.32
C ALA A 87 -14.60 -19.26 -12.96
N ILE A 88 -15.82 -18.93 -12.52
CA ILE A 88 -16.04 -18.31 -11.20
C ILE A 88 -15.52 -19.25 -10.11
N ARG A 89 -15.99 -20.51 -10.07
CA ARG A 89 -15.57 -21.47 -9.04
C ARG A 89 -14.05 -21.62 -9.00
N ALA A 90 -13.42 -21.80 -10.16
CA ALA A 90 -11.97 -21.99 -10.23
C ALA A 90 -11.18 -20.83 -9.62
N VAL A 91 -11.59 -19.58 -9.89
CA VAL A 91 -10.94 -18.39 -9.32
C VAL A 91 -11.19 -18.27 -7.82
N LEU A 92 -12.41 -18.56 -7.36
CA LEU A 92 -12.74 -18.50 -5.94
C LEU A 92 -12.01 -19.57 -5.12
N ASP A 93 -11.89 -20.79 -5.67
CA ASP A 93 -11.11 -21.87 -5.06
C ASP A 93 -9.61 -21.53 -5.01
N ASP A 94 -9.08 -20.83 -6.01
CA ASP A 94 -7.69 -20.35 -6.05
C ASP A 94 -7.49 -18.99 -5.34
N ALA A 95 -8.51 -18.43 -4.66
CA ALA A 95 -8.38 -17.11 -4.01
C ALA A 95 -7.21 -17.06 -3.00
N ALA A 96 -6.81 -18.21 -2.46
CA ALA A 96 -5.61 -18.34 -1.66
C ALA A 96 -4.35 -17.83 -2.37
N SER A 97 -4.16 -18.05 -3.67
CA SER A 97 -3.00 -17.57 -4.45
C SER A 97 -2.86 -16.04 -4.42
N GLN A 98 -3.99 -15.36 -4.24
CA GLN A 98 -4.11 -13.91 -4.11
C GLN A 98 -3.97 -13.45 -2.65
N GLY A 99 -3.61 -14.33 -1.71
CA GLY A 99 -3.53 -13.99 -0.29
C GLY A 99 -4.90 -13.74 0.37
N LEU A 100 -5.97 -14.22 -0.26
CA LEU A 100 -7.34 -14.20 0.26
C LEU A 100 -7.69 -15.56 0.88
N GLU A 101 -8.86 -15.67 1.51
CA GLU A 101 -9.35 -16.93 2.10
C GLU A 101 -10.50 -17.47 1.25
N PRO A 102 -10.37 -18.63 0.57
CA PRO A 102 -11.43 -19.17 -0.29
C PRO A 102 -12.80 -19.27 0.40
N GLY A 103 -12.81 -19.67 1.68
CA GLY A 103 -14.05 -19.78 2.47
C GLY A 103 -14.83 -18.47 2.62
N ASP A 104 -14.17 -17.31 2.50
CA ASP A 104 -14.85 -16.01 2.50
C ASP A 104 -15.74 -15.82 1.24
N TYR A 105 -15.49 -16.57 0.17
CA TYR A 105 -16.23 -16.49 -1.09
C TYR A 105 -17.24 -17.63 -1.27
N PHE A 106 -17.66 -18.24 -0.16
CA PHE A 106 -18.69 -19.28 -0.11
C PHE A 106 -18.35 -20.54 -0.90
N THR A 107 -17.07 -20.87 -1.07
CA THR A 107 -16.62 -22.06 -1.80
C THR A 107 -17.23 -23.36 -1.26
N ASP A 108 -17.38 -23.49 0.06
CA ASP A 108 -18.07 -24.62 0.69
C ASP A 108 -19.53 -24.79 0.22
N LEU A 109 -20.27 -23.68 0.06
CA LEU A 109 -21.66 -23.70 -0.43
C LEU A 109 -21.71 -23.94 -1.94
N ILE A 110 -20.80 -23.33 -2.69
CA ILE A 110 -20.66 -23.56 -4.13
C ILE A 110 -20.41 -25.05 -4.40
N HIS A 111 -19.49 -25.68 -3.68
CA HIS A 111 -19.20 -27.11 -3.81
C HIS A 111 -20.38 -27.97 -3.40
N ARG A 112 -21.08 -27.61 -2.31
CA ARG A 112 -22.28 -28.32 -1.85
C ARG A 112 -23.38 -28.36 -2.92
N TYR A 113 -23.63 -27.24 -3.59
CA TYR A 113 -24.72 -27.15 -4.56
C TYR A 113 -24.30 -27.44 -6.00
N TRP A 114 -23.00 -27.65 -6.26
CA TRP A 114 -22.44 -27.81 -7.60
C TRP A 114 -23.14 -28.87 -8.46
N ASP A 115 -23.39 -30.04 -7.87
CA ASP A 115 -23.95 -31.20 -8.55
C ASP A 115 -25.47 -31.34 -8.38
N SER A 116 -26.15 -30.32 -7.84
CA SER A 116 -27.60 -30.32 -7.59
C SER A 116 -28.37 -30.72 -8.85
N LYS A 117 -29.44 -31.50 -8.66
CA LYS A 117 -30.33 -31.96 -9.74
C LYS A 117 -31.74 -31.38 -9.63
N ASP A 118 -32.10 -30.88 -8.45
CA ASP A 118 -33.33 -30.16 -8.20
C ASP A 118 -33.17 -28.66 -8.46
N THR A 119 -34.26 -28.02 -8.85
CA THR A 119 -34.31 -26.59 -9.17
C THR A 119 -33.85 -25.72 -8.00
N ALA A 120 -34.27 -26.02 -6.77
CA ALA A 120 -33.92 -25.23 -5.59
C ALA A 120 -32.39 -25.22 -5.35
N GLY A 121 -31.73 -26.38 -5.44
CA GLY A 121 -30.27 -26.49 -5.36
C GLY A 121 -29.54 -25.71 -6.46
N LEU A 122 -30.06 -25.75 -7.70
CA LEU A 122 -29.51 -25.00 -8.83
C LEU A 122 -29.65 -23.48 -8.66
N VAL A 123 -30.79 -22.99 -8.16
CA VAL A 123 -30.99 -21.56 -7.84
C VAL A 123 -30.07 -21.12 -6.70
N ARG A 124 -29.93 -21.93 -5.65
CA ARG A 124 -28.98 -21.64 -4.56
C ARG A 124 -27.56 -21.54 -5.08
N LEU A 125 -27.14 -22.46 -5.96
CA LEU A 125 -25.84 -22.41 -6.60
C LEU A 125 -25.63 -21.09 -7.37
N ASP A 126 -26.61 -20.70 -8.18
CA ASP A 126 -26.52 -19.49 -9.01
C ASP A 126 -26.35 -18.23 -8.13
N LEU A 127 -27.13 -18.14 -7.05
CA LEU A 127 -27.04 -17.05 -6.08
C LEU A 127 -25.69 -17.01 -5.33
N VAL A 128 -25.18 -18.16 -4.87
CA VAL A 128 -23.89 -18.18 -4.13
C VAL A 128 -22.70 -17.91 -5.05
N LEU A 129 -22.76 -18.32 -6.33
CA LEU A 129 -21.76 -17.95 -7.32
C LEU A 129 -21.73 -16.44 -7.55
N THR A 130 -22.90 -15.82 -7.72
CA THR A 130 -23.03 -14.36 -7.83
C THR A 130 -22.43 -13.66 -6.61
N LEU A 131 -22.83 -14.06 -5.40
CA LEU A 131 -22.35 -13.48 -4.16
C LEU A 131 -20.83 -13.61 -3.97
N GLY A 132 -20.29 -14.83 -4.17
CA GLY A 132 -18.86 -15.12 -4.05
C GLY A 132 -18.03 -14.33 -5.05
N MET A 133 -18.46 -14.32 -6.31
CA MET A 133 -17.81 -13.56 -7.39
C MET A 133 -17.76 -12.07 -7.04
N MET A 134 -18.89 -11.48 -6.67
CA MET A 134 -18.95 -10.04 -6.41
C MET A 134 -18.09 -9.64 -5.21
N ARG A 135 -18.12 -10.44 -4.13
CA ARG A 135 -17.25 -10.21 -2.96
C ARG A 135 -15.77 -10.30 -3.36
N PHE A 136 -15.38 -11.31 -4.14
CA PHE A 136 -14.02 -11.45 -4.63
C PHE A 136 -13.56 -10.25 -5.46
N VAL A 137 -14.36 -9.81 -6.43
CA VAL A 137 -14.00 -8.65 -7.24
C VAL A 137 -13.89 -7.38 -6.39
N ALA A 138 -14.80 -7.20 -5.44
CA ALA A 138 -14.76 -6.05 -4.54
C ALA A 138 -13.50 -6.06 -3.67
N ASP A 139 -13.16 -7.21 -3.07
CA ASP A 139 -11.92 -7.39 -2.30
C ASP A 139 -10.68 -7.15 -3.16
N GLN A 140 -10.65 -7.59 -4.42
CA GLN A 140 -9.51 -7.32 -5.30
C GLN A 140 -9.39 -5.85 -5.70
N ARG A 141 -10.51 -5.16 -5.91
CA ARG A 141 -10.56 -3.74 -6.29
C ARG A 141 -10.25 -2.79 -5.14
N GLU A 142 -10.56 -3.17 -3.90
CA GLU A 142 -10.56 -2.24 -2.76
C GLU A 142 -9.86 -2.76 -1.51
N GLY A 143 -9.52 -4.04 -1.46
CA GLY A 143 -9.04 -4.73 -0.26
C GLY A 143 -10.18 -5.26 0.60
N ARG A 144 -9.92 -6.25 1.46
CA ARG A 144 -10.86 -6.87 2.41
C ARG A 144 -11.26 -5.98 3.59
N LEU A 145 -10.52 -4.90 3.80
CA LEU A 145 -10.69 -4.02 4.95
C LEU A 145 -11.27 -2.69 4.48
N ALA A 146 -12.36 -2.27 5.10
CA ALA A 146 -12.66 -0.86 5.18
C ALA A 146 -11.58 -0.24 6.06
N VAL A 147 -10.49 0.25 5.45
CA VAL A 147 -9.25 0.61 6.16
C VAL A 147 -9.45 1.71 7.23
N ARG A 148 -10.58 2.43 7.14
CA ARG A 148 -11.06 3.38 8.15
C ARG A 148 -11.55 2.72 9.44
N GLU A 149 -11.98 1.47 9.43
CA GLU A 149 -12.52 0.80 10.62
C GLU A 149 -11.44 0.50 11.67
N ILE A 150 -10.17 0.42 11.25
CA ILE A 150 -9.02 0.22 12.15
C ILE A 150 -8.52 1.55 12.70
N ASP A 151 -8.17 2.48 11.80
CA ASP A 151 -7.78 3.86 12.13
C ASP A 151 -7.93 4.77 10.90
N PRO A 152 -9.01 5.59 10.82
CA PRO A 152 -9.27 6.44 9.65
C PRO A 152 -8.17 7.48 9.39
N LYS A 153 -7.43 7.90 10.41
CA LYS A 153 -6.38 8.91 10.25
C LYS A 153 -5.10 8.27 9.73
N LEU A 154 -4.74 7.10 10.26
CA LEU A 154 -3.51 6.40 9.89
C LEU A 154 -3.55 5.87 8.46
N PHE A 155 -4.74 5.46 8.01
CA PHE A 155 -4.95 4.86 6.69
C PHE A 155 -5.76 5.74 5.74
N ALA A 156 -5.72 7.06 5.93
CA ALA A 156 -6.44 8.03 5.11
C ALA A 156 -6.09 7.98 3.61
N SER A 157 -4.92 7.43 3.26
CA SER A 157 -4.45 7.23 1.89
C SER A 157 -4.97 5.97 1.21
N ALA A 158 -5.57 5.05 1.96
CA ALA A 158 -6.28 3.94 1.34
C ALA A 158 -7.49 4.50 0.59
N ARG A 159 -7.79 3.90 -0.57
CA ARG A 159 -8.92 4.32 -1.42
C ARG A 159 -10.20 4.50 -0.59
N ASN A 160 -10.90 5.60 -0.85
CA ASN A 160 -12.08 6.02 -0.09
C ASN A 160 -13.40 5.90 -0.88
N ALA A 161 -13.31 5.45 -2.13
CA ALA A 161 -14.47 5.20 -2.98
C ALA A 161 -14.85 3.74 -2.80
N GLU A 162 -16.11 3.50 -2.43
CA GLU A 162 -16.72 2.17 -2.43
C GLU A 162 -16.97 1.71 -3.88
N VAL A 163 -16.92 0.39 -4.12
CA VAL A 163 -17.29 -0.15 -5.41
C VAL A 163 -18.75 0.18 -5.63
N ALA A 164 -19.05 0.84 -6.75
CA ALA A 164 -20.42 0.92 -7.20
C ALA A 164 -20.84 -0.48 -7.71
N TRP A 165 -21.54 -1.24 -6.85
CA TRP A 165 -21.97 -2.62 -7.12
C TRP A 165 -22.80 -2.72 -8.42
N ARG A 166 -23.63 -1.71 -8.69
CA ARG A 166 -24.50 -1.62 -9.88
C ARG A 166 -23.75 -1.41 -11.23
N PRO A 167 -22.62 -0.70 -11.28
CA PRO A 167 -21.71 -0.79 -12.42
C PRO A 167 -20.95 -2.11 -12.48
N LEU A 168 -20.39 -2.55 -11.35
CA LEU A 168 -19.53 -3.73 -11.28
C LEU A 168 -20.20 -4.97 -11.85
N TRP A 169 -21.44 -5.23 -11.47
CA TRP A 169 -22.16 -6.41 -11.96
C TRP A 169 -22.51 -6.30 -13.46
N LYS A 170 -22.71 -5.11 -14.02
CA LYS A 170 -23.05 -4.95 -15.44
C LYS A 170 -21.82 -5.33 -16.25
N GLU A 171 -20.64 -4.95 -15.78
CA GLU A 171 -19.36 -5.40 -16.32
C GLU A 171 -19.22 -6.93 -16.20
N ALA A 172 -19.37 -7.48 -14.99
CA ALA A 172 -19.16 -8.91 -14.73
C ALA A 172 -20.11 -9.81 -15.55
N PHE A 173 -21.38 -9.45 -15.62
CA PHE A 173 -22.39 -10.20 -16.34
C PHE A 173 -22.29 -10.01 -17.85
N ALA A 174 -21.82 -8.85 -18.34
CA ALA A 174 -21.56 -8.61 -19.77
C ALA A 174 -20.20 -9.17 -20.26
N ALA A 175 -19.30 -9.58 -19.36
CA ALA A 175 -17.98 -10.09 -19.73
C ALA A 175 -18.10 -11.29 -20.68
N ALA A 176 -17.41 -11.26 -21.83
CA ALA A 176 -17.42 -12.38 -22.78
C ALA A 176 -16.59 -13.56 -22.26
N ASP A 177 -15.47 -13.27 -21.60
CA ASP A 177 -14.60 -14.24 -20.94
C ASP A 177 -14.57 -13.94 -19.43
N MET A 178 -15.23 -14.80 -18.66
CA MET A 178 -15.33 -14.65 -17.21
C MET A 178 -13.98 -14.83 -16.51
N LYS A 179 -13.10 -15.70 -17.04
CA LYS A 179 -11.80 -15.93 -16.43
C LYS A 179 -10.93 -14.68 -16.57
N ASN A 180 -10.82 -14.14 -17.79
CA ASN A 180 -10.04 -12.91 -18.01
C ASN A 180 -10.63 -11.74 -17.23
N PHE A 181 -11.96 -11.60 -17.19
CA PHE A 181 -12.60 -10.59 -16.36
C PHE A 181 -12.16 -10.69 -14.90
N LEU A 182 -12.17 -11.88 -14.29
CA LEU A 182 -11.81 -12.05 -12.88
C LEU A 182 -10.30 -11.86 -12.63
N ASP A 183 -9.45 -12.33 -13.54
CA ASP A 183 -8.00 -12.15 -13.44
C ASP A 183 -7.61 -10.66 -13.50
N ASP A 184 -8.27 -9.88 -14.36
CA ASP A 184 -8.05 -8.43 -14.52
C ASP A 184 -8.48 -7.61 -13.28
N GLN A 185 -9.11 -8.24 -12.28
CA GLN A 185 -9.49 -7.57 -11.05
C GLN A 185 -8.34 -7.44 -10.07
N ALA A 186 -7.25 -8.19 -10.19
CA ALA A 186 -6.06 -8.01 -9.36
C ALA A 186 -5.46 -6.58 -9.51
N PRO A 187 -4.74 -6.04 -8.51
CA PRO A 187 -4.02 -4.78 -8.65
C PRO A 187 -3.01 -4.83 -9.82
N PRO A 188 -3.01 -3.83 -10.73
CA PRO A 188 -2.22 -3.86 -11.96
C PRO A 188 -0.74 -3.47 -11.76
N PHE A 189 -0.17 -3.81 -10.60
CA PHE A 189 1.19 -3.41 -10.21
C PHE A 189 2.14 -4.61 -10.29
N LEU A 190 3.28 -4.47 -10.96
CA LEU A 190 4.30 -5.53 -11.05
C LEU A 190 4.74 -6.07 -9.68
N GLN A 191 4.77 -5.21 -8.66
CA GLN A 191 5.10 -5.61 -7.29
C GLN A 191 4.04 -6.53 -6.68
N TYR A 192 2.76 -6.39 -7.07
CA TYR A 192 1.69 -7.28 -6.62
C TYR A 192 1.89 -8.69 -7.20
N ASP A 193 2.18 -8.80 -8.50
CA ASP A 193 2.49 -10.08 -9.15
C ASP A 193 3.72 -10.75 -8.54
N GLY A 194 4.75 -9.96 -8.26
CA GLY A 194 5.94 -10.43 -7.55
C GLY A 194 5.58 -11.00 -6.17
N LEU A 195 4.73 -10.30 -5.41
CA LEU A 195 4.28 -10.79 -4.11
C LEU A 195 3.44 -12.07 -4.21
N MET A 196 2.60 -12.24 -5.24
CA MET A 196 1.88 -13.50 -5.47
C MET A 196 2.83 -14.68 -5.69
N LYS A 197 3.85 -14.50 -6.55
CA LYS A 197 4.87 -15.53 -6.79
C LYS A 197 5.61 -15.89 -5.50
N LYS A 198 6.04 -14.87 -4.75
CA LYS A 198 6.72 -15.08 -3.46
C LYS A 198 5.82 -15.67 -2.39
N LEU A 199 4.51 -15.38 -2.41
CA LEU A 199 3.55 -16.04 -1.52
C LEU A 199 3.49 -17.54 -1.78
N ALA A 200 3.43 -17.95 -3.05
CA ALA A 200 3.44 -19.36 -3.43
C ALA A 200 4.74 -20.05 -2.98
N GLU A 201 5.90 -19.44 -3.28
CA GLU A 201 7.21 -19.93 -2.83
C GLU A 201 7.27 -20.10 -1.30
N TYR A 202 6.86 -19.08 -0.54
CA TYR A 202 6.92 -19.10 0.92
C TYR A 202 5.96 -20.12 1.54
N ARG A 203 4.82 -20.40 0.90
CA ARG A 203 3.92 -21.47 1.33
C ARG A 203 4.52 -22.85 1.12
N VAL A 204 5.26 -23.07 0.01
CA VAL A 204 6.03 -24.30 -0.18
C VAL A 204 7.09 -24.43 0.94
N LEU A 205 7.82 -23.36 1.26
CA LEU A 205 8.76 -23.37 2.37
C LEU A 205 8.08 -23.72 3.71
N ALA A 206 6.89 -23.17 3.96
CA ALA A 206 6.11 -23.49 5.16
C ALA A 206 5.68 -24.96 5.21
N ALA A 207 5.23 -25.53 4.08
CA ALA A 207 4.86 -26.94 3.98
C ALA A 207 6.06 -27.88 4.21
N LEU A 208 7.28 -27.44 3.87
CA LEU A 208 8.54 -28.15 4.14
C LEU A 208 9.07 -27.96 5.58
N GLY A 209 8.31 -27.30 6.46
CA GLY A 209 8.68 -27.07 7.86
C GLY A 209 9.39 -25.75 8.15
N GLY A 210 9.53 -24.87 7.16
CA GLY A 210 10.17 -23.57 7.29
C GLY A 210 11.69 -23.66 7.39
N TRP A 211 12.28 -22.91 8.32
CA TRP A 211 13.72 -22.83 8.52
C TRP A 211 14.10 -22.96 10.00
N PRO A 212 15.33 -23.43 10.30
CA PRO A 212 15.78 -23.59 11.68
C PRO A 212 15.98 -22.24 12.37
N MET A 213 15.72 -22.21 13.68
CA MET A 213 16.01 -21.07 14.54
C MET A 213 17.48 -21.04 14.92
N VAL A 214 18.13 -19.90 14.71
CA VAL A 214 19.52 -19.67 15.09
C VAL A 214 19.57 -19.31 16.58
N PRO A 215 20.32 -20.03 17.42
CA PRO A 215 20.46 -19.69 18.83
C PRO A 215 21.07 -18.30 19.04
N ASP A 216 20.64 -17.62 20.11
CA ASP A 216 21.29 -16.40 20.57
C ASP A 216 22.75 -16.65 20.99
N GLY A 217 23.55 -15.60 21.04
CA GLY A 217 24.92 -15.66 21.55
C GLY A 217 25.75 -14.45 21.20
N GLN A 218 27.08 -14.60 21.27
CA GLN A 218 28.01 -13.53 20.94
C GLN A 218 27.97 -13.17 19.44
N VAL A 219 28.40 -11.94 19.13
CA VAL A 219 28.48 -11.44 17.75
C VAL A 219 29.49 -12.26 16.96
N LEU A 220 29.11 -12.74 15.78
CA LEU A 220 30.00 -13.47 14.87
C LEU A 220 30.47 -12.54 13.75
N LYS A 221 31.78 -12.55 13.52
CA LYS A 221 32.46 -11.82 12.45
C LYS A 221 33.13 -12.81 11.50
N PRO A 222 33.38 -12.42 10.23
CA PRO A 222 34.18 -13.23 9.31
C PRO A 222 35.51 -13.67 9.95
N GLY A 223 35.89 -14.92 9.74
CA GLY A 223 37.09 -15.55 10.33
C GLY A 223 36.91 -16.18 11.71
N MET A 224 35.72 -16.08 12.33
CA MET A 224 35.42 -16.76 13.60
C MET A 224 34.94 -18.20 13.38
N SER A 225 35.04 -19.03 14.43
CA SER A 225 34.41 -20.36 14.47
C SER A 225 33.37 -20.42 15.59
N ASP A 226 32.22 -21.03 15.32
CA ASP A 226 31.10 -21.17 16.26
C ASP A 226 30.12 -22.26 15.77
N ASP A 227 29.61 -23.10 16.66
CA ASP A 227 28.69 -24.19 16.30
C ASP A 227 27.39 -23.69 15.64
N ARG A 228 26.97 -22.45 15.96
CA ARG A 228 25.78 -21.82 15.36
C ARG A 228 25.94 -21.63 13.84
N ILE A 229 27.16 -21.59 13.32
CA ILE A 229 27.42 -21.42 11.87
C ILE A 229 26.77 -22.53 11.05
N LEU A 230 26.72 -23.77 11.56
CA LEU A 230 26.01 -24.86 10.89
C LEU A 230 24.52 -24.57 10.74
N THR A 231 23.90 -23.99 11.78
CA THR A 231 22.49 -23.61 11.75
C THR A 231 22.25 -22.41 10.84
N ILE A 232 23.16 -21.43 10.85
CA ILE A 232 23.11 -20.25 9.98
C ILE A 232 23.21 -20.65 8.50
N ARG A 233 24.15 -21.55 8.15
CA ARG A 233 24.27 -22.08 6.78
C ARG A 233 22.98 -22.74 6.33
N LYS A 234 22.41 -23.64 7.14
CA LYS A 234 21.10 -24.26 6.87
C LYS A 234 19.99 -23.22 6.70
N ARG A 235 19.95 -22.20 7.55
CA ARG A 235 18.97 -21.11 7.47
C ARG A 235 19.05 -20.37 6.13
N LEU A 236 20.26 -20.03 5.67
CA LEU A 236 20.51 -19.29 4.42
C LEU A 236 20.38 -20.15 3.15
N GLN A 237 20.45 -21.48 3.28
CA GLN A 237 20.17 -22.38 2.16
C GLN A 237 18.66 -22.44 1.84
N VAL A 238 17.80 -22.42 2.86
CA VAL A 238 16.33 -22.51 2.68
C VAL A 238 15.79 -21.38 1.79
N THR A 239 16.41 -20.20 1.85
CA THR A 239 16.02 -19.01 1.07
C THR A 239 17.03 -18.68 -0.05
N ASN A 240 17.90 -19.64 -0.40
CA ASN A 240 18.87 -19.60 -1.50
C ASN A 240 19.92 -18.46 -1.42
N GLU A 241 20.14 -17.82 -0.28
CA GLU A 241 21.26 -16.87 -0.11
C GLU A 241 22.62 -17.57 -0.07
N LEU A 242 22.64 -18.86 0.28
CA LEU A 242 23.84 -19.70 0.24
C LEU A 242 23.63 -20.89 -0.71
N SER A 243 24.33 -20.89 -1.84
CA SER A 243 24.33 -21.99 -2.81
C SER A 243 25.23 -23.14 -2.37
N GLY A 244 24.82 -24.38 -2.67
CA GLY A 244 25.62 -25.60 -2.46
C GLY A 244 25.13 -26.48 -1.31
N ASP A 245 25.75 -27.65 -1.17
CA ASP A 245 25.42 -28.75 -0.24
C ASP A 245 25.78 -28.47 1.24
N GLY A 246 26.14 -27.23 1.57
CA GLY A 246 26.28 -26.78 2.95
C GLY A 246 27.50 -27.37 3.59
N SER A 247 28.64 -26.69 3.39
CA SER A 247 29.86 -26.93 4.16
C SER A 247 29.51 -27.19 5.62
N SER A 248 29.83 -28.38 6.13
CA SER A 248 29.67 -28.76 7.54
C SER A 248 30.71 -28.08 8.43
N SER A 249 31.29 -26.98 7.96
CA SER A 249 32.29 -26.20 8.66
C SER A 249 31.63 -25.22 9.61
N VAL A 250 32.11 -25.24 10.86
CA VAL A 250 31.81 -24.25 11.89
C VAL A 250 32.60 -22.95 11.69
N PHE A 251 33.38 -22.81 10.61
CA PHE A 251 34.17 -21.61 10.32
C PHE A 251 33.38 -20.61 9.47
N TYR A 252 33.50 -19.32 9.82
CA TYR A 252 32.88 -18.21 9.10
C TYR A 252 33.79 -17.76 7.95
N ASP A 253 33.66 -18.45 6.80
CA ASP A 253 34.39 -18.14 5.58
C ASP A 253 33.79 -16.97 4.76
N GLY A 254 34.53 -16.54 3.75
CA GLY A 254 34.12 -15.45 2.85
C GLY A 254 32.92 -15.79 1.95
N VAL A 255 32.56 -17.07 1.80
CA VAL A 255 31.33 -17.46 1.08
C VAL A 255 30.13 -17.16 1.96
N LEU A 256 30.17 -17.59 3.22
CA LEU A 256 29.14 -17.29 4.20
C LEU A 256 29.01 -15.78 4.44
N GLU A 257 30.13 -15.04 4.41
CA GLU A 257 30.10 -13.58 4.60
C GLU A 257 29.24 -12.91 3.52
N LYS A 258 29.45 -13.27 2.25
CA LYS A 258 28.65 -12.76 1.12
C LYS A 258 27.19 -13.16 1.23
N SER A 259 26.90 -14.39 1.65
CA SER A 259 25.53 -14.86 1.87
C SER A 259 24.83 -14.10 3.00
N VAL A 260 25.53 -13.81 4.10
CA VAL A 260 25.01 -13.00 5.20
C VAL A 260 24.78 -11.56 4.76
N GLN A 261 25.69 -10.97 3.97
CA GLN A 261 25.49 -9.63 3.40
C GLN A 261 24.27 -9.58 2.47
N SER A 262 24.05 -10.63 1.67
CA SER A 262 22.85 -10.77 0.85
C SER A 262 21.58 -10.84 1.72
N PHE A 263 21.58 -11.69 2.73
CA PHE A 263 20.49 -11.80 3.70
C PHE A 263 20.20 -10.47 4.40
N GLN A 264 21.23 -9.80 4.92
CA GLN A 264 21.10 -8.49 5.57
C GLN A 264 20.44 -7.48 4.61
N ARG A 265 20.85 -7.43 3.35
CA ARG A 265 20.24 -6.56 2.33
C ARG A 265 18.77 -6.89 2.09
N GLN A 266 18.43 -8.17 1.94
CA GLN A 266 17.06 -8.66 1.78
C GLN A 266 16.19 -8.43 3.03
N HIS A 267 16.80 -8.16 4.18
CA HIS A 267 16.08 -7.86 5.42
C HIS A 267 16.22 -6.39 5.86
N GLY A 268 16.62 -5.50 4.95
CA GLY A 268 16.70 -4.05 5.20
C GLY A 268 17.77 -3.65 6.22
N LEU A 269 18.75 -4.51 6.49
CA LEU A 269 19.88 -4.29 7.37
C LEU A 269 21.10 -3.80 6.59
N GLN A 270 22.06 -3.19 7.28
CA GLN A 270 23.38 -2.89 6.74
C GLN A 270 24.07 -4.21 6.35
N PRO A 271 24.54 -4.35 5.09
CA PRO A 271 25.17 -5.57 4.61
C PRO A 271 26.66 -5.59 4.98
N ASP A 272 26.97 -5.63 6.27
CA ASP A 272 28.35 -5.61 6.82
C ASP A 272 28.94 -7.01 7.05
N GLY A 273 28.15 -8.08 6.88
CA GLY A 273 28.58 -9.46 7.14
C GLY A 273 28.71 -9.80 8.63
N VAL A 274 28.36 -8.89 9.55
CA VAL A 274 28.41 -9.14 10.99
C VAL A 274 27.10 -9.73 11.47
N ILE A 275 27.14 -10.95 12.02
CA ILE A 275 25.95 -11.61 12.58
C ILE A 275 25.78 -11.16 14.03
N GLY A 276 25.10 -10.02 14.18
CA GLY A 276 24.70 -9.47 15.47
C GLY A 276 23.26 -9.84 15.87
N LYS A 277 22.79 -9.28 16.99
CA LYS A 277 21.44 -9.51 17.52
C LYS A 277 20.33 -9.22 16.49
N GLN A 278 20.49 -8.16 15.68
CA GLN A 278 19.49 -7.79 14.67
C GLN A 278 19.44 -8.80 13.53
N THR A 279 20.60 -9.27 13.05
CA THR A 279 20.67 -10.31 12.02
C THR A 279 20.04 -11.63 12.52
N ILE A 280 20.36 -12.04 13.74
CA ILE A 280 19.75 -13.23 14.37
C ILE A 280 18.23 -13.05 14.50
N ALA A 281 17.76 -11.90 14.99
CA ALA A 281 16.33 -11.62 15.10
C ALA A 281 15.62 -11.70 13.73
N ALA A 282 16.25 -11.18 12.66
CA ALA A 282 15.72 -11.27 11.30
C ALA A 282 15.70 -12.70 10.75
N MET A 283 16.74 -13.50 11.02
CA MET A 283 16.84 -14.93 10.66
C MET A 283 15.73 -15.75 11.33
N ASN A 284 15.40 -15.37 12.57
CA ASN A 284 14.48 -16.07 13.45
C ASN A 284 13.00 -15.65 13.31
N VAL A 285 12.66 -14.77 12.37
CA VAL A 285 11.25 -14.53 12.03
C VAL A 285 10.70 -15.82 11.38
N PRO A 286 9.62 -16.44 11.89
CA PRO A 286 9.08 -17.67 11.31
C PRO A 286 8.50 -17.45 9.91
N VAL A 287 8.51 -18.51 9.08
CA VAL A 287 7.94 -18.48 7.73
C VAL A 287 6.47 -18.06 7.69
N SER A 288 5.67 -18.49 8.68
CA SER A 288 4.27 -18.08 8.82
C SER A 288 4.11 -16.57 8.98
N LYS A 289 5.02 -15.92 9.70
CA LYS A 289 5.03 -14.45 9.84
C LYS A 289 5.50 -13.74 8.58
N ARG A 290 6.38 -14.33 7.78
CA ARG A 290 6.72 -13.81 6.46
C ARG A 290 5.56 -13.94 5.47
N ILE A 291 4.81 -15.04 5.52
CA ILE A 291 3.57 -15.22 4.74
C ILE A 291 2.53 -14.16 5.12
N GLU A 292 2.27 -13.95 6.41
CA GLU A 292 1.40 -12.84 6.87
C GLU A 292 1.91 -11.51 6.31
N GLN A 293 3.21 -11.21 6.45
CA GLN A 293 3.80 -9.96 5.97
C GLN A 293 3.63 -9.76 4.45
N ILE A 294 3.75 -10.82 3.64
CA ILE A 294 3.47 -10.78 2.20
C ILE A 294 2.00 -10.42 1.95
N ILE A 295 1.07 -11.16 2.58
CA ILE A 295 -0.38 -10.94 2.42
C ILE A 295 -0.78 -9.51 2.83
N LEU A 296 -0.22 -8.99 3.92
CA LEU A 296 -0.47 -7.61 4.37
C LEU A 296 -0.01 -6.57 3.35
N ASN A 297 1.08 -6.82 2.62
CA ASN A 297 1.55 -5.90 1.59
C ASN A 297 0.74 -6.05 0.29
N MET A 298 0.29 -7.25 -0.06
CA MET A 298 -0.69 -7.45 -1.14
C MET A 298 -1.99 -6.68 -0.86
N GLU A 299 -2.47 -6.74 0.38
CA GLU A 299 -3.63 -5.97 0.83
C GLU A 299 -3.43 -4.46 0.60
N ARG A 300 -2.26 -3.94 0.97
CA ARG A 300 -1.94 -2.53 0.76
C ARG A 300 -1.87 -2.10 -0.72
N TYR A 301 -1.58 -3.02 -1.64
CA TYR A 301 -1.61 -2.73 -3.08
C TYR A 301 -3.03 -2.62 -3.62
N ARG A 302 -3.99 -3.35 -3.05
CA ARG A 302 -5.42 -3.20 -3.38
C ARG A 302 -5.97 -1.83 -3.00
N TRP A 303 -5.38 -1.19 -1.99
CA TRP A 303 -5.78 0.13 -1.53
C TRP A 303 -5.23 1.28 -2.38
N LEU A 304 -4.30 1.00 -3.31
CA LEU A 304 -3.73 2.03 -4.16
C LEU A 304 -4.68 2.37 -5.31
N ASP A 305 -4.68 3.64 -5.70
CA ASP A 305 -5.36 4.05 -6.91
C ASP A 305 -4.66 3.43 -8.14
N ARG A 306 -5.46 2.78 -8.99
CA ARG A 306 -5.02 2.04 -10.16
C ARG A 306 -4.60 2.96 -11.31
N SER A 307 -5.00 4.24 -11.27
CA SER A 307 -4.54 5.22 -12.28
C SER A 307 -3.13 5.74 -12.01
N ILE A 308 -2.48 5.34 -10.90
CA ILE A 308 -1.11 5.73 -10.57
C ILE A 308 -0.11 4.89 -11.38
N LEU A 309 -0.09 5.11 -12.68
CA LEU A 309 0.86 4.52 -13.62
C LEU A 309 1.58 5.65 -14.37
N ASP A 310 2.16 6.57 -13.61
CA ASP A 310 2.83 7.73 -14.17
C ASP A 310 4.16 7.35 -14.83
N ASP A 311 4.40 7.91 -16.01
CA ASP A 311 5.64 7.74 -16.77
C ASP A 311 6.85 8.39 -16.09
N ARG A 312 6.65 9.12 -14.99
CA ARG A 312 7.72 9.75 -14.21
C ARG A 312 7.24 10.11 -12.81
N LEU A 313 7.75 9.44 -11.80
CA LEU A 313 7.28 9.56 -10.43
C LEU A 313 8.42 9.42 -9.39
N VAL A 314 8.12 9.84 -8.16
CA VAL A 314 8.95 9.58 -6.98
C VAL A 314 8.17 8.70 -6.01
N VAL A 315 8.77 7.62 -5.52
CA VAL A 315 8.20 6.80 -4.44
C VAL A 315 9.10 6.92 -3.22
N VAL A 316 8.52 7.17 -2.06
CA VAL A 316 9.20 7.06 -0.76
C VAL A 316 8.58 5.92 0.02
N ASN A 317 9.31 4.82 0.17
CA ASN A 317 8.90 3.74 1.07
C ASN A 317 9.39 4.06 2.49
N ILE A 318 8.45 4.45 3.34
CA ILE A 318 8.70 4.90 4.71
C ILE A 318 9.27 3.76 5.57
N ALA A 319 8.70 2.55 5.47
CA ALA A 319 9.18 1.39 6.23
C ALA A 319 10.54 0.90 5.71
N GLY A 320 10.76 1.01 4.39
CA GLY A 320 12.04 0.65 3.77
C GLY A 320 13.15 1.68 3.92
N PHE A 321 12.83 2.88 4.42
CA PHE A 321 13.75 4.02 4.46
C PHE A 321 14.45 4.26 3.11
N THR A 322 13.69 4.16 2.01
CA THR A 322 14.18 4.39 0.64
C THR A 322 13.34 5.43 -0.10
N ALA A 323 13.98 6.18 -0.98
CA ALA A 323 13.33 6.97 -2.02
C ALA A 323 13.84 6.53 -3.38
N SER A 324 12.93 6.39 -4.33
CA SER A 324 13.21 5.99 -5.70
C SER A 324 12.54 6.94 -6.68
N ALA A 325 13.20 7.22 -7.80
CA ALA A 325 12.70 8.07 -8.87
C ALA A 325 12.89 7.38 -10.22
N GLY A 326 11.89 7.43 -11.08
CA GLY A 326 11.87 6.74 -12.37
C GLY A 326 10.46 6.61 -12.90
N ASN A 327 10.22 5.54 -13.67
CA ASN A 327 8.94 5.22 -14.27
C ASN A 327 8.31 4.04 -13.52
N ALA A 328 7.01 3.82 -13.68
CA ALA A 328 6.36 2.62 -13.15
C ALA A 328 7.11 1.34 -13.61
N GLY A 329 7.59 0.55 -12.65
CA GLY A 329 8.32 -0.70 -12.90
C GLY A 329 9.84 -0.56 -13.11
N LYS A 330 10.39 0.65 -13.30
CA LYS A 330 11.84 0.86 -13.47
C LYS A 330 12.29 2.17 -12.84
N PHE A 331 13.05 2.09 -11.75
CA PHE A 331 13.62 3.25 -11.08
C PHE A 331 15.03 3.56 -11.60
N ASP A 332 15.24 4.78 -12.07
CA ASP A 332 16.55 5.28 -12.52
C ASP A 332 17.48 5.61 -11.34
N LEU A 333 16.87 6.01 -10.23
CA LEU A 333 17.56 6.47 -9.04
C LEU A 333 16.92 5.86 -7.80
N THR A 334 17.74 5.30 -6.91
CA THR A 334 17.31 4.85 -5.58
C THR A 334 18.32 5.29 -4.54
N MET A 335 17.84 5.74 -3.38
CA MET A 335 18.67 6.24 -2.29
C MET A 335 18.07 5.97 -0.91
N PRO A 336 18.90 5.91 0.15
CA PRO A 336 18.39 5.85 1.51
C PRO A 336 17.78 7.19 1.92
N VAL A 337 16.78 7.13 2.79
CA VAL A 337 16.17 8.30 3.44
C VAL A 337 16.14 8.18 4.96
N VAL A 338 15.98 9.31 5.63
CA VAL A 338 15.62 9.40 7.06
C VAL A 338 14.20 9.94 7.16
N VAL A 339 13.34 9.26 7.91
CA VAL A 339 11.91 9.59 8.07
C VAL A 339 11.59 9.97 9.51
N GLY A 340 10.32 10.29 9.77
CA GLY A 340 9.80 10.66 11.07
C GLY A 340 10.08 9.63 12.17
N LYS A 341 10.11 10.10 13.42
CA LYS A 341 10.12 9.23 14.60
C LYS A 341 8.74 8.57 14.81
N GLU A 342 8.66 7.53 15.64
CA GLU A 342 7.40 6.84 15.98
C GLU A 342 6.28 7.76 16.47
N TYR A 343 6.61 8.81 17.22
CA TYR A 343 5.66 9.79 17.75
C TYR A 343 5.45 11.02 16.84
N GLN A 344 6.15 11.06 15.70
CA GLN A 344 6.07 12.08 14.64
C GLN A 344 6.15 11.39 13.28
N GLN A 345 5.26 10.41 13.07
CA GLN A 345 5.30 9.52 11.93
C GLN A 345 5.16 10.31 10.63
N THR A 346 5.97 9.95 9.64
CA THR A 346 5.72 10.40 8.27
C THR A 346 4.40 9.78 7.77
N PRO A 347 3.43 10.60 7.30
CA PRO A 347 2.15 10.10 6.81
C PRO A 347 2.31 9.43 5.44
N VAL A 348 1.38 8.52 5.12
CA VAL A 348 1.23 7.92 3.79
C VAL A 348 0.21 8.77 3.03
N PHE A 349 0.55 9.20 1.82
CA PHE A 349 -0.29 10.05 0.96
C PHE A 349 0.36 10.20 -0.43
N ASN A 350 -0.41 10.75 -1.37
CA ASN A 350 0.06 11.10 -2.70
C ASN A 350 -0.02 12.62 -2.89
N ASP A 351 0.94 13.20 -3.59
CA ASP A 351 0.94 14.62 -3.97
C ASP A 351 1.81 14.83 -5.23
N THR A 352 2.10 16.08 -5.58
CA THR A 352 2.93 16.47 -6.72
C THR A 352 4.03 17.42 -6.29
N ILE A 353 5.27 17.09 -6.67
CA ILE A 353 6.44 17.96 -6.53
C ILE A 353 6.29 19.12 -7.51
N LYS A 354 6.46 20.35 -7.01
CA LYS A 354 6.24 21.58 -7.77
C LYS A 354 7.52 22.39 -7.99
N TYR A 355 8.41 22.44 -7.00
CA TYR A 355 9.63 23.24 -7.11
C TYR A 355 10.73 22.76 -6.16
N ILE A 356 11.95 23.19 -6.45
CA ILE A 356 13.16 22.96 -5.66
C ILE A 356 13.69 24.30 -5.17
N GLU A 357 14.06 24.37 -3.91
CA GLU A 357 14.71 25.50 -3.28
C GLU A 357 16.15 25.13 -2.92
N PHE A 358 17.11 25.71 -3.64
CA PHE A 358 18.54 25.62 -3.36
C PHE A 358 18.95 26.67 -2.35
N ASN A 359 19.86 26.30 -1.45
CA ASN A 359 20.32 27.10 -0.32
C ASN A 359 19.13 27.69 0.47
N PRO A 360 18.22 26.84 0.99
CA PRO A 360 16.98 27.29 1.61
C PRO A 360 17.23 28.00 2.94
N TYR A 361 16.31 28.92 3.28
CA TYR A 361 16.14 29.30 4.68
C TYR A 361 15.46 28.15 5.43
N TRP A 362 15.86 27.90 6.68
CA TRP A 362 15.06 27.07 7.57
C TRP A 362 14.29 27.92 8.57
N THR A 363 12.97 27.98 8.41
CA THR A 363 12.11 28.58 9.43
C THR A 363 11.74 27.50 10.45
N VAL A 364 12.21 27.66 11.68
CA VAL A 364 12.04 26.66 12.74
C VAL A 364 10.56 26.56 13.11
N PRO A 365 9.94 25.37 13.04
CA PRO A 365 8.56 25.18 13.46
C PRO A 365 8.34 25.59 14.93
N PRO A 366 7.18 26.17 15.30
CA PRO A 366 6.90 26.60 16.67
C PRO A 366 7.08 25.49 17.72
N SER A 367 6.78 24.25 17.35
CA SER A 367 6.96 23.08 18.22
C SER A 367 8.45 22.82 18.51
N ILE A 368 9.32 22.88 17.50
CA ILE A 368 10.77 22.72 17.66
C ILE A 368 11.35 23.92 18.44
N ALA A 369 10.91 25.14 18.10
CA ALA A 369 11.35 26.35 18.79
C ALA A 369 11.08 26.27 20.31
N SER A 370 9.89 25.79 20.69
CA SER A 370 9.49 25.67 22.10
C SER A 370 10.05 24.44 22.82
N LYS A 371 10.09 23.27 22.17
CA LYS A 371 10.47 22.00 22.82
C LYS A 371 11.97 21.72 22.78
N GLU A 372 12.70 22.27 21.81
CA GLU A 372 14.12 21.95 21.60
C GLU A 372 15.02 23.18 21.59
N THR A 373 14.61 24.27 20.93
CA THR A 373 15.46 25.47 20.84
C THR A 373 15.48 26.26 22.15
N LEU A 374 14.32 26.44 22.81
CA LEU A 374 14.24 27.15 24.09
C LEU A 374 15.11 26.52 25.20
N PRO A 375 15.10 25.19 25.43
CA PRO A 375 16.03 24.57 26.37
C PRO A 375 17.51 24.89 26.07
N LYS A 376 17.92 24.86 24.79
CA LYS A 376 19.29 25.18 24.38
C LYS A 376 19.63 26.66 24.59
N LEU A 377 18.68 27.56 24.32
CA LEU A 377 18.81 29.00 24.57
C LEU A 377 18.94 29.35 26.07
N ARG A 378 18.27 28.57 26.93
CA ARG A 378 18.38 28.71 28.39
C ARG A 378 19.76 28.30 28.90
N GLN A 379 20.39 27.31 28.25
CA GLN A 379 21.73 26.83 28.58
C GLN A 379 22.83 27.72 27.98
N ASN A 380 22.65 28.16 26.72
CA ASN A 380 23.60 29.00 26.00
C ASN A 380 22.86 30.13 25.27
N ARG A 381 23.04 31.37 25.74
CA ARG A 381 22.43 32.57 25.13
C ARG A 381 22.98 32.88 23.74
N ASN A 382 24.17 32.38 23.39
CA ASN A 382 24.80 32.55 22.07
C ASN A 382 24.40 31.48 21.05
N TYR A 383 23.60 30.48 21.46
CA TYR A 383 23.21 29.33 20.63
C TYR A 383 22.75 29.70 19.22
N LEU A 384 21.91 30.74 19.08
CA LEU A 384 21.40 31.16 17.77
C LEU A 384 22.50 31.80 16.91
N ARG A 385 23.37 32.64 17.49
CA ARG A 385 24.50 33.25 16.77
C ARG A 385 25.48 32.19 16.26
N GLU A 386 25.85 31.24 17.12
CA GLU A 386 26.75 30.13 16.78
C GLU A 386 26.23 29.27 15.61
N ARG A 387 24.91 29.19 15.45
CA ARG A 387 24.24 28.42 14.39
C ARG A 387 23.75 29.26 13.21
N LYS A 388 24.12 30.54 13.13
CA LYS A 388 23.65 31.48 12.09
C LYS A 388 22.12 31.54 12.01
N MET A 389 21.47 31.57 13.16
CA MET A 389 20.03 31.70 13.32
C MET A 389 19.67 33.11 13.78
N ARG A 390 18.63 33.66 13.16
CA ARG A 390 18.10 35.00 13.42
C ARG A 390 16.73 34.88 14.07
N LEU A 391 16.45 35.81 14.99
CA LEU A 391 15.25 35.83 15.80
C LEU A 391 14.39 37.04 15.41
N PHE A 392 13.10 36.84 15.21
CA PHE A 392 12.18 37.91 14.83
C PHE A 392 10.98 37.99 15.77
N ASN A 393 10.45 39.19 15.97
CA ASN A 393 9.37 39.50 16.90
C ASN A 393 7.97 39.20 16.34
N GLY A 394 7.81 38.09 15.62
CA GLY A 394 6.55 37.72 14.98
C GLY A 394 6.75 36.91 13.70
N TRP A 395 5.63 36.53 13.09
CA TRP A 395 5.58 35.70 11.89
C TRP A 395 5.35 36.50 10.59
N GLU A 396 5.00 37.78 10.73
CA GLU A 396 4.83 38.72 9.63
C GLU A 396 6.16 38.98 8.89
N ALA A 397 6.07 39.35 7.61
CA ALA A 397 7.25 39.47 6.76
C ALA A 397 8.20 40.59 7.19
N ASP A 398 7.64 41.70 7.69
CA ASP A 398 8.28 42.95 8.08
C ASP A 398 8.61 43.05 9.58
N THR A 399 8.39 41.98 10.34
CA THR A 399 8.65 42.01 11.79
C THR A 399 10.13 42.24 12.10
N LYS A 400 10.37 43.05 13.15
CA LYS A 400 11.70 43.45 13.59
C LYS A 400 12.55 42.25 14.03
N GLU A 401 13.80 42.22 13.57
CA GLU A 401 14.81 41.30 14.09
C GLU A 401 15.23 41.69 15.51
N LEU A 402 15.36 40.69 16.37
CA LEU A 402 15.72 40.81 17.77
C LEU A 402 17.12 40.26 18.03
N ASP A 403 17.86 40.93 18.90
CA ASP A 403 19.11 40.39 19.43
C ASP A 403 18.82 39.34 20.51
N SER A 404 18.97 38.07 20.14
CA SER A 404 18.70 36.93 21.02
C SER A 404 19.52 36.94 22.31
N THR A 405 20.69 37.60 22.34
CA THR A 405 21.56 37.67 23.52
C THR A 405 21.00 38.61 24.60
N LYS A 406 20.15 39.56 24.21
CA LYS A 406 19.53 40.54 25.12
C LYS A 406 18.28 40.01 25.81
N ILE A 407 17.72 38.88 25.37
CA ILE A 407 16.50 38.28 25.93
C ILE A 407 16.84 37.39 27.13
N ASN A 408 16.05 37.49 28.20
CA ASN A 408 16.17 36.60 29.35
C ASN A 408 15.36 35.31 29.14
N TRP A 409 15.97 34.31 28.53
CA TRP A 409 15.33 33.04 28.13
C TRP A 409 14.82 32.18 29.30
N SER A 410 15.34 32.37 30.53
CA SER A 410 14.82 31.66 31.70
C SER A 410 13.39 32.10 32.06
N LYS A 411 13.01 33.33 31.72
CA LYS A 411 11.66 33.89 31.94
C LYS A 411 10.70 33.66 30.78
N VAL A 412 11.18 33.15 29.64
CA VAL A 412 10.34 32.87 28.46
C VAL A 412 9.73 31.48 28.62
N SER A 413 8.39 31.39 28.63
CA SER A 413 7.66 30.12 28.63
C SER A 413 7.65 29.47 27.24
N PRO A 414 7.41 28.14 27.15
CA PRO A 414 7.23 27.46 25.88
C PRO A 414 6.14 28.08 24.98
N GLN A 415 5.05 28.57 25.58
CA GLN A 415 3.97 29.22 24.82
C GLN A 415 4.39 30.58 24.26
N GLN A 416 5.10 31.40 25.05
CA GLN A 416 5.67 32.66 24.56
C GLN A 416 6.70 32.43 23.46
N MET A 417 7.51 31.37 23.58
CA MET A 417 8.51 31.02 22.57
C MET A 417 7.90 30.82 21.18
N ARG A 418 6.69 30.25 21.10
CA ARG A 418 5.99 30.00 19.82
C ARG A 418 5.62 31.29 19.06
N ARG A 419 5.64 32.45 19.73
CA ARG A 419 5.36 33.75 19.10
C ARG A 419 6.58 34.32 18.37
N TYR A 420 7.79 33.92 18.77
CA TYR A 420 9.00 34.28 18.05
C TYR A 420 9.16 33.41 16.80
N ARG A 421 9.61 34.03 15.71
CA ARG A 421 10.05 33.31 14.52
C ARG A 421 11.56 33.19 14.56
N ILE A 422 12.06 31.96 14.45
CA ILE A 422 13.49 31.70 14.27
C ILE A 422 13.71 31.27 12.83
N ARG A 423 14.68 31.90 12.16
CA ARG A 423 15.11 31.54 10.82
C ARG A 423 16.60 31.24 10.82
N GLN A 424 17.00 30.07 10.35
CA GLN A 424 18.39 29.77 10.04
C GLN A 424 18.69 30.19 8.61
N ASP A 425 19.78 30.94 8.44
CA ASP A 425 20.25 31.37 7.13
C ASP A 425 20.95 30.20 6.38
N PRO A 426 21.09 30.27 5.04
CA PRO A 426 21.72 29.21 4.27
C PRO A 426 23.19 28.99 4.67
N GLY A 427 23.64 27.73 4.59
CA GLY A 427 25.04 27.36 4.80
C GLY A 427 25.23 25.91 5.27
N PRO A 428 26.49 25.46 5.45
CA PRO A 428 26.81 24.06 5.74
C PRO A 428 26.21 23.49 7.03
N GLY A 429 25.87 24.35 7.99
CA GLY A 429 25.24 23.97 9.26
C GLY A 429 23.71 24.09 9.27
N ASN A 430 23.08 24.39 8.14
CA ASN A 430 21.63 24.53 8.04
C ASN A 430 20.96 23.16 8.20
N ASP A 431 19.96 23.03 9.07
CA ASP A 431 19.31 21.74 9.34
C ASP A 431 18.51 21.17 8.14
N LEU A 432 18.17 22.01 7.16
CA LEU A 432 17.63 21.59 5.85
C LEU A 432 18.71 21.27 4.80
N GLY A 433 19.98 21.39 5.15
CA GLY A 433 21.10 21.23 4.23
C GLY A 433 21.08 22.25 3.09
N THR A 434 21.51 21.84 1.90
CA THR A 434 21.68 22.72 0.74
C THR A 434 20.49 22.75 -0.22
N LEU A 435 19.50 21.87 -0.06
CA LEU A 435 18.31 21.88 -0.91
C LEU A 435 17.05 21.33 -0.24
N LYS A 436 15.92 21.80 -0.71
CA LYS A 436 14.58 21.44 -0.26
C LYS A 436 13.67 21.25 -1.47
N ILE A 437 13.00 20.10 -1.57
CA ILE A 437 12.08 19.73 -2.64
C ILE A 437 10.66 19.81 -2.11
N MET A 438 9.82 20.60 -2.78
CA MET A 438 8.52 21.01 -2.28
C MET A 438 7.37 20.41 -3.07
N PHE A 439 6.46 19.78 -2.34
CA PHE A 439 5.17 19.24 -2.79
C PHE A 439 4.13 19.70 -1.76
N PRO A 440 3.57 20.92 -1.88
CA PRO A 440 2.72 21.51 -0.84
C PRO A 440 1.52 20.62 -0.50
N ASN A 441 1.48 20.13 0.74
CA ASN A 441 0.49 19.16 1.24
C ASN A 441 -0.08 19.57 2.60
N SER A 442 -1.19 18.94 3.00
CA SER A 442 -1.87 19.18 4.28
C SER A 442 -1.05 18.78 5.53
N TYR A 443 0.03 18.01 5.36
CA TYR A 443 0.88 17.50 6.44
C TYR A 443 2.15 18.32 6.67
N ASN A 444 2.42 19.35 5.85
CA ASN A 444 3.65 20.14 5.86
C ASN A 444 4.94 19.31 5.71
N VAL A 445 4.86 18.19 4.97
CA VAL A 445 6.00 17.31 4.69
C VAL A 445 6.74 17.78 3.43
N TYR A 446 8.06 17.64 3.40
CA TYR A 446 8.90 17.91 2.23
C TYR A 446 10.15 17.00 2.22
N LEU A 447 10.82 16.87 1.08
CA LEU A 447 12.12 16.20 0.99
C LEU A 447 13.20 17.26 1.12
N HIS A 448 14.29 16.96 1.81
CA HIS A 448 15.38 17.93 1.95
C HIS A 448 16.73 17.26 2.20
N ASP A 449 17.79 18.05 2.06
CA ASP A 449 19.15 17.67 2.42
C ASP A 449 19.38 17.71 3.95
N THR A 450 20.52 17.23 4.44
CA THR A 450 20.89 17.34 5.84
C THR A 450 22.41 17.35 6.02
N PRO A 451 22.94 18.13 6.98
CA PRO A 451 24.34 18.04 7.38
C PRO A 451 24.64 16.73 8.14
N GLN A 452 23.63 16.04 8.66
CA GLN A 452 23.77 14.83 9.47
C GLN A 452 23.88 13.56 8.60
N ARG A 453 24.92 13.50 7.75
CA ARG A 453 25.14 12.40 6.78
C ARG A 453 25.29 11.02 7.43
N THR A 454 25.82 10.97 8.65
CA THR A 454 26.05 9.71 9.38
C THR A 454 24.77 8.93 9.71
N LEU A 455 23.60 9.60 9.69
CA LEU A 455 22.30 8.94 9.92
C LEU A 455 21.93 7.95 8.80
N PHE A 456 22.44 8.13 7.58
CA PHE A 456 22.12 7.22 6.46
C PHE A 456 22.81 5.86 6.59
N ALA A 457 23.82 5.73 7.45
CA ALA A 457 24.50 4.47 7.76
C ALA A 457 23.81 3.65 8.87
N LYS A 458 22.71 4.15 9.45
CA LYS A 458 21.93 3.41 10.46
C LYS A 458 20.92 2.48 9.77
N ASP A 459 20.66 1.31 10.36
CA ASP A 459 19.58 0.40 9.92
C ASP A 459 18.23 1.09 10.07
N ARG A 460 17.93 1.49 11.31
CA ARG A 460 16.71 2.22 11.65
C ARG A 460 16.91 3.72 11.49
N ARG A 461 16.23 4.34 10.53
CA ARG A 461 16.39 5.77 10.15
C ARG A 461 15.16 6.63 10.45
N ALA A 462 14.48 6.33 11.55
CA ALA A 462 13.33 7.09 12.06
C ALA A 462 13.78 8.18 13.04
N PHE A 463 14.41 9.26 12.54
CA PHE A 463 15.03 10.32 13.38
C PHE A 463 14.49 11.73 13.15
N SER A 464 13.64 11.93 12.14
CA SER A 464 13.16 13.27 11.77
C SER A 464 11.91 13.68 12.55
N HIS A 465 11.50 14.94 12.37
CA HIS A 465 10.26 15.48 12.91
C HIS A 465 9.08 15.36 11.90
N GLY A 466 9.12 14.35 11.02
CA GLY A 466 8.07 14.04 10.04
C GLY A 466 8.47 14.28 8.57
N CYS A 467 9.43 15.19 8.30
CA CYS A 467 9.98 15.43 6.96
C CYS A 467 10.98 14.35 6.54
N ILE A 468 11.32 14.29 5.26
CA ILE A 468 12.21 13.25 4.72
C ILE A 468 13.57 13.84 4.35
N ARG A 469 14.65 13.28 4.92
CA ARG A 469 16.02 13.64 4.54
C ARG A 469 16.53 12.69 3.48
N LEU A 470 17.14 13.20 2.41
CA LEU A 470 17.63 12.40 1.29
C LEU A 470 19.12 12.10 1.41
N GLY A 471 19.53 10.87 1.12
CA GLY A 471 20.94 10.48 1.07
C GLY A 471 21.69 11.09 -0.12
N LYS A 472 21.00 11.29 -1.25
CA LYS A 472 21.56 11.80 -2.51
C LYS A 472 20.70 12.94 -3.08
N PRO A 473 20.58 14.07 -2.36
CA PRO A 473 19.61 15.11 -2.68
C PRO A 473 19.94 15.83 -4.00
N VAL A 474 21.22 15.99 -4.36
CA VAL A 474 21.65 16.64 -5.61
C VAL A 474 21.30 15.77 -6.83
N GLU A 475 21.52 14.45 -6.74
CA GLU A 475 21.10 13.50 -7.78
C GLU A 475 19.58 13.54 -7.98
N MET A 476 18.80 13.58 -6.89
CA MET A 476 17.34 13.73 -6.97
C MET A 476 16.96 15.05 -7.65
N ALA A 477 17.60 16.16 -7.27
CA ALA A 477 17.31 17.46 -7.86
C ALA A 477 17.64 17.50 -9.36
N SER A 478 18.78 16.94 -9.76
CA SER A 478 19.18 16.76 -11.16
C SER A 478 18.12 15.95 -11.91
N TRP A 479 17.74 14.78 -11.39
CA TRP A 479 16.73 13.94 -12.01
C TRP A 479 15.39 14.66 -12.16
N LEU A 480 14.90 15.34 -11.12
CA LEU A 480 13.63 16.11 -11.15
C LEU A 480 13.65 17.23 -12.18
N LEU A 481 14.80 17.87 -12.41
CA LEU A 481 14.95 18.98 -13.35
C LEU A 481 15.24 18.53 -14.79
N GLY A 482 15.18 17.23 -15.08
CA GLY A 482 15.38 16.68 -16.44
C GLY A 482 16.84 16.34 -16.76
N GLY A 483 17.71 16.37 -15.75
CA GLY A 483 19.11 15.93 -15.84
C GLY A 483 19.97 16.78 -16.78
N PRO A 484 21.14 16.25 -17.19
CA PRO A 484 22.10 16.97 -18.02
C PRO A 484 21.54 17.48 -19.36
N GLN A 485 20.60 16.75 -19.98
CA GLN A 485 20.00 17.12 -21.27
C GLN A 485 19.11 18.36 -21.17
N ALA A 486 18.45 18.57 -20.03
CA ALA A 486 17.75 19.81 -19.70
C ALA A 486 18.69 20.90 -19.15
N GLY A 487 20.00 20.67 -19.20
CA GLY A 487 21.01 21.56 -18.67
C GLY A 487 21.10 21.56 -17.14
N TRP A 488 20.63 20.52 -16.45
CA TRP A 488 20.67 20.40 -14.98
C TRP A 488 21.54 19.22 -14.55
N SER A 489 22.84 19.28 -14.85
CA SER A 489 23.80 18.28 -14.36
C SER A 489 24.06 18.42 -12.86
N VAL A 490 24.60 17.37 -12.24
CA VAL A 490 25.01 17.37 -10.82
C VAL A 490 26.02 18.49 -10.57
N GLU A 491 27.00 18.66 -11.46
CA GLU A 491 28.06 19.66 -11.36
C GLU A 491 27.50 21.08 -11.38
N LYS A 492 26.51 21.35 -12.24
CA LYS A 492 25.85 22.67 -12.29
C LYS A 492 25.09 22.96 -11.00
N ILE A 493 24.43 21.95 -10.43
CA ILE A 493 23.72 22.10 -9.16
C ILE A 493 24.71 22.34 -8.01
N ASP A 494 25.83 21.62 -7.98
CA ASP A 494 26.87 21.83 -6.98
C ASP A 494 27.49 23.23 -7.09
N GLN A 495 27.74 23.73 -8.31
CA GLN A 495 28.17 25.11 -8.54
C GLN A 495 27.15 26.13 -8.02
N LEU A 496 25.85 25.91 -8.27
CA LEU A 496 24.78 26.75 -7.74
C LEU A 496 24.77 26.74 -6.20
N ILE A 497 24.90 25.55 -5.59
CA ILE A 497 24.98 25.40 -4.12
C ILE A 497 26.19 26.14 -3.58
N ALA A 498 27.36 26.03 -4.22
CA ALA A 498 28.61 26.67 -3.80
C ALA A 498 28.51 28.21 -3.76
N THR A 499 27.61 28.83 -4.53
CA THR A 499 27.38 30.28 -4.44
C THR A 499 26.83 30.72 -3.07
N GLY A 500 26.21 29.80 -2.32
CA GLY A 500 25.47 30.10 -1.08
C GLY A 500 24.21 30.94 -1.29
N GLN A 501 23.91 31.37 -2.52
CA GLN A 501 22.76 32.18 -2.83
C GLN A 501 21.51 31.32 -2.93
N ARG A 502 20.44 31.77 -2.27
CA ARG A 502 19.14 31.12 -2.32
C ARG A 502 18.56 31.21 -3.75
N LYS A 503 18.13 30.09 -4.31
CA LYS A 503 17.47 30.03 -5.62
C LYS A 503 16.29 29.08 -5.59
N VAL A 504 15.15 29.51 -6.12
CA VAL A 504 13.97 28.65 -6.30
C VAL A 504 13.83 28.33 -7.79
N VAL A 505 13.62 27.06 -8.10
CA VAL A 505 13.41 26.56 -9.47
C VAL A 505 12.09 25.80 -9.50
N VAL A 506 11.13 26.31 -10.27
CA VAL A 506 9.83 25.67 -10.48
C VAL A 506 9.98 24.61 -11.56
N LEU A 507 9.34 23.45 -11.37
CA LEU A 507 9.31 22.40 -12.38
C LEU A 507 8.34 22.77 -13.50
N ASP A 508 8.76 22.58 -14.76
CA ASP A 508 7.89 22.83 -15.92
C ASP A 508 6.63 21.97 -15.90
N LYS A 509 6.75 20.73 -15.41
CA LYS A 509 5.65 19.81 -15.16
C LYS A 509 5.77 19.28 -13.72
N PRO A 510 4.71 19.40 -12.90
CA PRO A 510 4.70 18.78 -11.59
C PRO A 510 4.93 17.27 -11.69
N ILE A 511 5.68 16.70 -10.76
CA ILE A 511 6.04 15.27 -10.75
C ILE A 511 5.33 14.58 -9.58
N PRO A 512 4.51 13.54 -9.83
CA PRO A 512 3.89 12.75 -8.77
C PRO A 512 4.87 12.22 -7.73
N ILE A 513 4.48 12.28 -6.46
CA ILE A 513 5.19 11.66 -5.35
C ILE A 513 4.25 10.80 -4.51
N HIS A 514 4.65 9.56 -4.26
CA HIS A 514 3.90 8.57 -3.49
C HIS A 514 4.65 8.25 -2.20
N MET A 515 4.07 8.67 -1.07
CA MET A 515 4.55 8.32 0.25
C MET A 515 3.88 7.01 0.66
N ILE A 516 4.59 5.89 0.61
CA ILE A 516 4.04 4.55 0.87
C ILE A 516 4.65 3.93 2.12
N TYR A 517 3.97 2.93 2.68
CA TYR A 517 4.47 2.11 3.77
C TYR A 517 4.41 0.65 3.33
N ARG A 518 5.57 0.07 2.99
CA ARG A 518 5.69 -1.33 2.52
C ARG A 518 6.77 -2.05 3.29
N THR A 519 6.37 -3.11 3.98
CA THR A 519 7.24 -3.95 4.80
C THR A 519 7.65 -5.25 4.10
N ALA A 520 7.08 -5.54 2.92
CA ALA A 520 7.55 -6.55 1.99
C ALA A 520 7.45 -5.97 0.57
N VAL A 521 8.52 -6.06 -0.20
CA VAL A 521 8.62 -5.56 -1.58
C VAL A 521 9.42 -6.56 -2.41
N VAL A 522 9.02 -6.78 -3.66
CA VAL A 522 9.78 -7.58 -4.61
C VAL A 522 10.49 -6.65 -5.59
N ILE A 523 11.80 -6.81 -5.73
CA ILE A 523 12.67 -6.08 -6.64
C ILE A 523 13.53 -7.12 -7.36
N ASP A 524 13.51 -7.13 -8.69
CA ASP A 524 14.27 -8.08 -9.52
C ASP A 524 14.07 -9.55 -9.07
N ASP A 525 12.81 -9.93 -8.84
CA ASP A 525 12.39 -11.25 -8.31
C ASP A 525 12.99 -11.62 -6.94
N THR A 526 13.59 -10.68 -6.23
CA THR A 526 14.06 -10.86 -4.86
C THR A 526 13.12 -10.16 -3.90
N ILE A 527 12.62 -10.90 -2.89
CA ILE A 527 11.81 -10.31 -1.84
C ILE A 527 12.69 -9.64 -0.80
N THR A 528 12.35 -8.41 -0.45
CA THR A 528 12.95 -7.67 0.65
C THR A 528 11.91 -7.43 1.73
N PHE A 529 12.24 -7.76 2.98
CA PHE A 529 11.43 -7.50 4.14
C PHE A 529 12.02 -6.38 4.98
N TYR A 530 11.17 -5.42 5.37
CA TYR A 530 11.53 -4.34 6.26
C TYR A 530 10.84 -4.48 7.62
N GLU A 531 11.43 -3.87 8.64
CA GLU A 531 10.85 -3.79 9.97
C GLU A 531 9.55 -2.95 9.94
N ASP A 532 8.55 -3.37 10.70
CA ASP A 532 7.33 -2.59 10.92
C ASP A 532 7.56 -1.50 11.97
N ILE A 533 8.33 -0.48 11.59
CA ILE A 533 8.83 0.58 12.48
C ILE A 533 7.74 1.41 13.19
N TYR A 534 6.49 1.36 12.71
CA TYR A 534 5.33 2.07 13.27
C TYR A 534 4.21 1.14 13.76
N GLY A 535 4.41 -0.19 13.76
CA GLY A 535 3.41 -1.14 14.26
C GLY A 535 2.15 -1.27 13.39
N ARG A 536 2.20 -0.90 12.10
CA ARG A 536 1.04 -0.89 11.20
C ARG A 536 0.70 -2.29 10.69
N ASP A 537 1.67 -3.18 10.52
CA ASP A 537 1.44 -4.58 10.14
C ASP A 537 0.61 -5.28 11.23
N LEU A 538 0.92 -5.02 12.51
CA LEU A 538 0.20 -5.60 13.64
C LEU A 538 -1.29 -5.22 13.66
N LEU A 539 -1.61 -3.96 13.36
CA LEU A 539 -2.99 -3.47 13.32
C LEU A 539 -3.78 -4.16 12.19
N ILE A 540 -3.21 -4.24 11.00
CA ILE A 540 -3.85 -4.87 9.84
C ILE A 540 -3.96 -6.39 10.04
N SER A 541 -2.91 -7.04 10.57
CA SER A 541 -2.91 -8.48 10.88
C SER A 541 -4.03 -8.86 11.84
N LYS A 542 -4.24 -8.07 12.91
CA LYS A 542 -5.35 -8.28 13.85
C LYS A 542 -6.73 -8.15 13.21
N ALA A 543 -6.88 -7.34 12.17
CA ALA A 543 -8.15 -7.16 11.49
C ALA A 543 -8.41 -8.26 10.45
N LEU A 544 -7.39 -8.69 9.71
CA LEU A 544 -7.51 -9.73 8.68
C LEU A 544 -7.58 -11.15 9.24
N PHE A 545 -6.79 -11.45 10.28
CA PHE A 545 -6.58 -12.83 10.74
C PHE A 545 -7.22 -13.14 12.10
N ARG A 546 -7.95 -12.20 12.72
CA ARG A 546 -8.78 -12.56 13.88
C ARG A 546 -9.87 -13.52 13.41
N LYS A 547 -9.90 -14.71 13.99
CA LYS A 547 -11.08 -15.58 13.89
C LYS A 547 -12.28 -14.77 14.38
N LYS A 548 -13.30 -14.62 13.52
CA LYS A 548 -14.65 -14.25 13.97
C LYS A 548 -15.02 -15.31 15.02
N THR A 549 -15.18 -14.84 16.26
CA THR A 549 -15.52 -15.69 17.41
C THR A 549 -17.02 -15.88 17.45
#